data_AF-A0A4U9CZI6-F1
#
_entry.id   AF-A0A4U9CZI6-F1
#
_cell.length_a   1.000
_cell.length_b   1.000
_cell.length_c   1.000
_cell.angle_alpha   90.00
_cell.angle_beta   90.00
_cell.angle_gamma   90.00
#
_symmetry.space_group_name_H-M   'P 1'
#
loop_
_entity.id
_entity.type
_entity.pdbx_description
1 polymer ?
#
loop_
_entity_poly.entity_id
_entity_poly.type
_entity_poly.pdbx_seq_one_letter_code
_entity_poly.pdbx_strand_id
1 'polypeptide(L)' 'MAIDLSVIWFAIIVFATLMYIVMDGFDLGIGILFCTIRDPEDRNVMVNSVAPVWGRK' A
#
# COMPACT_ATOMS: atom_id res chain seq x y z
N MET A 1 12.91 -33.11 12.22
CA MET A 1 12.09 -32.20 13.05
C MET A 1 10.91 -31.78 12.19
N ALA A 2 9.69 -32.17 12.55
CA ALA A 2 8.50 -31.70 11.84
C ALA A 2 8.38 -30.19 12.07
N ILE A 3 8.08 -29.42 11.03
CA ILE A 3 7.80 -28.00 11.18
C ILE A 3 6.53 -27.89 12.02
N ASP A 4 6.63 -27.23 13.17
CA ASP A 4 5.50 -27.04 14.07
C ASP A 4 4.45 -26.16 13.37
N LEU A 5 3.20 -26.59 13.42
CA LEU A 5 2.07 -25.85 12.87
C LEU A 5 2.02 -24.41 13.43
N SER A 6 2.45 -24.23 14.68
CA SER A 6 2.58 -22.92 15.33
C SER A 6 3.57 -21.99 14.61
N VAL A 7 4.69 -22.53 14.11
CA VAL A 7 5.70 -21.73 13.37
C VAL A 7 5.17 -21.32 12.00
N ILE A 8 4.40 -22.20 11.34
CA ILE A 8 3.76 -21.91 10.06
C ILE A 8 2.75 -20.77 10.24
N TRP A 9 1.88 -20.86 11.24
CA TRP A 9 0.90 -19.81 11.52
C TRP A 9 1.56 -18.49 11.93
N PHE A 10 2.62 -18.54 12.74
CA PHE A 10 3.39 -17.35 13.09
C PHE A 10 3.94 -16.66 11.83
N ALA A 11 4.56 -17.41 10.91
CA ALA A 11 5.08 -16.85 9.67
C ALA A 11 3.99 -16.23 8.78
N ILE A 12 2.84 -16.90 8.66
CA ILE A 12 1.69 -16.41 7.88
C ILE A 12 1.16 -15.09 8.46
N ILE A 13 0.96 -15.02 9.78
CA ILE A 13 0.43 -13.82 10.44
C ILE A 13 1.41 -12.66 10.30
N VAL A 14 2.69 -12.88 10.59
CA VAL A 14 3.72 -11.83 10.46
C VAL A 14 3.81 -11.34 9.02
N PHE A 15 3.82 -12.24 8.05
CA PHE A 15 3.86 -11.87 6.63
C PHE A 15 2.61 -11.09 6.22
N ALA A 16 1.42 -11.54 6.62
CA ALA A 16 0.16 -10.85 6.32
C ALA A 16 0.10 -9.45 6.96
N THR A 17 0.57 -9.30 8.20
CA THR A 17 0.65 -8.00 8.88
C THR A 17 1.65 -7.07 8.20
N LEU A 18 2.82 -7.56 7.78
CA LEU A 18 3.79 -6.76 7.04
C LEU A 18 3.22 -6.31 5.69
N MET A 19 2.59 -7.21 4.94
CA MET A 19 1.93 -6.88 3.68
C MET A 19 0.81 -5.84 3.87
N TYR A 20 0.03 -5.97 4.95
CA TYR A 20 -1.00 -5.01 5.31
C TYR A 20 -0.41 -3.62 5.57
N ILE A 21 0.64 -3.52 6.40
CA ILE A 21 1.31 -2.24 6.70
C ILE A 21 1.94 -1.62 5.46
N VAL A 22 2.51 -2.43 4.56
CA VAL A 22 3.11 -1.92 3.32
C VAL A 22 2.04 -1.37 2.36
N MET A 23 0.94 -2.11 2.18
CA MET A 23 -0.17 -1.68 1.31
C MET A 23 -0.86 -0.44 1.89
N ASP A 24 -1.25 -0.48 3.17
CA ASP A 24 -1.92 0.62 3.86
C ASP A 24 -1.00 1.84 4.07
N GLY A 25 0.29 1.62 4.34
CA GLY A 25 1.29 2.67 4.48
C GLY A 25 1.63 3.38 3.16
N PHE A 26 1.56 2.67 2.02
CA PHE A 26 1.64 3.27 0.69
C PHE A 26 0.40 4.12 0.40
N ASP A 27 -0.80 3.59 0.68
CA ASP A 27 -2.07 4.30 0.48
C ASP A 27 -2.14 5.59 1.34
N LEU A 28 -1.74 5.52 2.61
CA LEU A 28 -1.64 6.67 3.51
C LEU A 28 -0.52 7.64 3.11
N GLY A 29 0.62 7.12 2.65
CA GLY A 29 1.75 7.91 2.15
C GLY A 29 1.38 8.75 0.93
N ILE A 30 0.65 8.17 -0.03
CA ILE A 30 0.08 8.90 -1.17
C ILE A 30 -0.91 9.97 -0.67
N GLY A 31 -1.80 9.63 0.26
CA GLY A 31 -2.77 10.58 0.81
C GLY A 31 -2.13 11.82 1.47
N ILE A 32 -1.02 11.63 2.20
CA ILE A 32 -0.26 12.71 2.83
C ILE A 32 0.48 13.56 1.79
N LEU A 33 1.10 12.94 0.77
CA LEU A 33 1.73 13.66 -0.33
C LEU A 33 0.71 14.51 -1.10
N PHE A 34 -0.50 13.96 -1.30
CA PHE A 34 -1.62 14.63 -1.97
C PHE A 34 -2.11 15.86 -1.20
N CYS A 35 -2.09 15.84 0.15
CA CYS A 35 -2.38 17.02 0.97
C CYS A 35 -1.29 18.08 0.91
N THR A 36 -0.03 17.68 0.71
CA THR A 36 1.13 18.59 0.74
C THR A 36 1.34 19.31 -0.60
N ILE A 37 0.94 18.71 -1.72
CA ILE A 37 1.06 19.30 -3.06
C ILE A 37 -0.11 20.28 -3.31
N ARG A 38 0.23 21.57 -3.40
CA ARG A 38 -0.69 22.71 -3.63
C ARG A 38 -0.74 23.17 -5.10
N ASP A 39 0.11 22.64 -5.97
CA ASP A 39 0.17 23.02 -7.39
C ASP A 39 -0.79 22.16 -8.25
N PRO A 40 -1.72 22.76 -9.01
CA PRO A 40 -2.69 22.03 -9.82
C PRO A 40 -2.09 21.26 -11.01
N GLU A 41 -0.92 21.63 -11.55
CA GLU A 41 -0.28 20.86 -12.63
C GLU A 41 0.33 19.55 -12.10
N ASP A 42 1.04 19.61 -10.96
CA ASP A 42 1.64 18.44 -10.32
C ASP A 42 0.57 17.44 -9.85
N ARG A 43 -0.59 17.93 -9.41
CA ARG A 43 -1.75 17.07 -9.11
C ARG A 43 -2.24 16.30 -10.33
N ASN A 44 -2.25 16.91 -11.51
CA ASN A 44 -2.66 16.24 -12.75
C ASN A 44 -1.69 15.14 -13.17
N VAL A 45 -0.38 15.34 -12.98
CA VAL A 45 0.63 14.30 -13.24
C VAL A 45 0.48 13.15 -12.24
N MET A 46 0.24 13.45 -10.96
CA MET A 46 0.07 12.45 -9.92
C MET A 46 -1.22 11.64 -10.10
N VAL A 47 -2.34 12.29 -10.43
CA VAL A 47 -3.61 11.60 -10.75
C VAL A 47 -3.48 10.74 -12.02
N ASN A 48 -2.80 11.21 -13.07
CA ASN A 48 -2.58 10.40 -14.28
C ASN A 48 -1.70 9.16 -14.04
N SER A 49 -0.81 9.18 -13.05
CA SER A 49 -0.01 8.00 -12.67
C SER A 49 -0.78 6.95 -11.86
N VAL A 50 -1.82 7.36 -11.12
CA VAL A 50 -2.66 6.48 -10.27
C VAL A 50 -3.94 6.03 -10.98
N ALA A 51 -4.44 6.84 -11.93
CA ALA A 51 -5.63 6.55 -12.73
C ALA A 51 -5.68 5.15 -13.39
N PRO A 52 -4.59 4.60 -13.98
CA PRO A 52 -4.67 3.30 -14.62
C PRO A 52 -4.72 2.10 -13.64
N VAL A 53 -4.38 2.30 -12.36
CA VAL A 53 -4.35 1.20 -11.37
C VAL A 53 -5.68 1.05 -10.63
N TRP A 54 -6.39 2.16 -10.41
CA TRP A 54 -7.70 2.18 -9.72
C TRP A 54 -8.90 2.40 -10.65
N GLY A 55 -8.65 2.64 -11.94
CA GLY A 55 -9.68 2.77 -12.98
C GLY A 55 -10.38 1.45 -13.30
N ARG A 56 -11.42 1.13 -12.53
CA ARG A 56 -12.63 0.55 -13.15
C ARG A 56 -13.04 1.51 -14.27
N LYS A 57 -13.31 0.94 -15.45
CA LYS A 57 -13.79 1.63 -16.66
C LYS A 57 -14.68 2.84 -16.39
#